data_AF-A0AAD3E1S4-F1
#
_entry.id   AF-A0AAD3E1S4-F1
#
_cell.length_a   1.000
_cell.length_b   1.000
_cell.length_c   1.000
_cell.angle_alpha   90.00
_cell.angle_beta   90.00
_cell.angle_gamma   90.00
#
_symmetry.space_group_name_H-M   'P 1'
#
loop_
_entity.id
_entity.type
_entity.pdbx_description
1 polymer ?
#
loop_
_entity_poly.entity_id
_entity_poly.type
_entity_poly.pdbx_seq_one_letter_code
_entity_poly.pdbx_strand_id
1 'polypeptide(L)'
;MAGCKLLCLLLTVAVLGATAAKINVNLTDKLVDLVKKKQFDGFVDELQRDDMDVNQPDSKGRLPLIEAVRTKEIKFVDALLQYGAFAKSKDPATGATPLHVAFQQNLPQIARMLLQYGADVNVEDKSGKKAREFAPTKEIRELIAAYDKDGPMAFEDTPGSWTRATKPSTASLSGESTPAEEYWFNTRTGDSRWNTPSSCAWQRVDVQGHPIKYVNAITGQEVHDVPPSLAWVKVRRDTQVMYYNWKVNATQLAVPEEVPKDMLADMDKNINVRWYNEKTGEFAWIDPAYHTVWRELKDEESKKSYFFNVETGESVWELPDAMAWTRVKDDETGDEFFHNRLTLESTWDAPAHMAWVRHDSDL
;
A
#
# COMPACT_ATOMS: atom_id res chain seq x y z
N MET A 1 18.27 42.17 29.23
CA MET A 1 17.49 41.15 29.99
C MET A 1 16.71 40.16 29.12
N ALA A 2 16.77 40.20 27.78
CA ALA A 2 16.07 39.22 26.92
C ALA A 2 16.86 37.93 26.63
N GLY A 3 18.19 37.91 26.78
CA GLY A 3 19.03 36.74 26.45
C GLY A 3 18.98 35.58 27.46
N CYS A 4 18.70 35.83 28.75
CA CYS A 4 18.71 34.79 29.79
C CYS A 4 17.45 33.92 29.81
N LYS A 5 16.29 34.44 29.37
CA LYS A 5 15.04 33.66 29.34
C LYS A 5 15.01 32.66 28.18
N LEU A 6 15.67 32.98 27.05
CA LEU A 6 15.77 32.08 25.90
C LEU A 6 16.71 30.90 26.17
N LEU A 7 17.81 31.14 26.90
CA LEU A 7 18.76 30.09 27.26
C LEU A 7 18.18 29.06 28.24
N CYS A 8 17.38 29.51 29.24
CA CYS A 8 16.70 28.60 30.18
C CYS A 8 15.66 27.72 29.49
N LEU A 9 14.87 28.27 28.55
CA LEU A 9 13.86 27.49 27.83
C LEU A 9 14.50 26.42 26.94
N LEU A 10 15.61 26.77 26.25
CA LEU A 10 16.38 25.83 25.43
C LEU A 10 17.04 24.73 26.27
N LEU A 11 17.57 25.07 27.45
CA LEU A 11 18.11 24.08 28.40
C LEU A 11 17.03 23.12 28.92
N THR A 12 15.83 23.61 29.25
CA THR A 12 14.73 22.74 29.71
C THR A 12 14.24 21.77 28.63
N VAL A 13 14.12 22.23 27.37
CA VAL A 13 13.72 21.38 26.24
C VAL A 13 14.80 20.35 25.92
N ALA A 14 16.08 20.73 25.97
CA ALA A 14 17.19 19.80 25.75
C ALA A 14 17.31 18.73 26.85
N VAL A 15 17.08 19.10 28.11
CA VAL A 15 17.07 18.14 29.23
C VAL A 15 15.89 17.18 29.12
N LEU A 16 14.68 17.67 28.81
CA LEU A 16 13.51 16.82 28.57
C LEU A 16 13.73 15.84 27.41
N GLY A 17 14.31 16.31 26.29
CA GLY A 17 14.66 15.46 25.14
C GLY A 17 15.70 14.38 25.48
N ALA A 18 16.72 14.71 26.27
CA ALA A 18 17.73 13.75 26.70
C ALA A 18 17.16 12.70 27.69
N THR A 19 16.23 13.10 28.57
CA THR A 19 15.57 12.16 29.47
C THR A 19 14.62 11.21 28.73
N ALA A 20 13.85 11.71 27.76
CA ALA A 20 12.96 10.90 26.95
C ALA A 20 13.73 9.86 26.10
N ALA A 21 14.82 10.28 25.46
CA ALA A 21 15.69 9.38 24.71
C ALA A 21 16.31 8.29 25.60
N LYS A 22 16.75 8.64 26.81
CA LYS A 22 17.30 7.68 27.77
C LYS A 22 16.25 6.71 28.31
N ILE A 23 15.03 7.17 28.55
CA ILE A 23 13.89 6.32 28.94
C ILE A 23 13.60 5.32 27.82
N ASN A 24 13.55 5.78 26.58
CA ASN A 24 13.27 4.93 25.43
C ASN A 24 14.33 3.82 25.27
N VAL A 25 15.63 4.15 25.33
CA VAL A 25 16.71 3.15 25.28
C VAL A 25 16.59 2.10 26.39
N ASN A 26 16.25 2.50 27.62
CA ASN A 26 16.04 1.55 28.72
C ASN A 26 14.85 0.62 28.47
N LEU A 27 13.77 1.14 27.87
CA LEU A 27 12.61 0.36 27.48
C LEU A 27 12.95 -0.65 26.37
N THR A 28 13.71 -0.21 25.36
CA THR A 28 14.22 -1.09 24.30
C THR A 28 15.16 -2.16 24.85
N ASP A 29 16.06 -1.82 25.77
CA ASP A 29 16.94 -2.78 26.46
C ASP A 29 16.13 -3.88 27.15
N LYS A 30 15.03 -3.50 27.83
CA LYS A 30 14.13 -4.45 28.48
C LYS A 30 13.41 -5.34 27.46
N LEU A 31 12.89 -4.79 26.35
CA LEU A 31 12.27 -5.58 25.28
C LEU A 31 13.25 -6.61 24.71
N VAL A 32 14.48 -6.19 24.40
CA VAL A 32 15.50 -7.08 23.85
C VAL A 32 15.90 -8.16 24.86
N ASP A 33 15.99 -7.84 26.15
CA ASP A 33 16.26 -8.82 27.19
C ASP A 33 15.14 -9.88 27.30
N LEU A 34 13.87 -9.46 27.26
CA LEU A 34 12.71 -10.36 27.25
C LEU A 34 12.73 -11.30 26.04
N VAL A 35 13.02 -10.77 24.84
CA VAL A 35 13.16 -11.55 23.60
C VAL A 35 14.24 -12.62 23.74
N LYS A 36 15.41 -12.27 24.29
CA LYS A 36 16.52 -13.21 24.48
C LYS A 36 16.21 -14.29 25.49
N LYS A 37 15.52 -13.93 26.57
CA LYS A 37 15.06 -14.85 27.61
C LYS A 37 13.83 -15.64 27.17
N LYS A 38 13.24 -15.32 26.01
CA LYS A 38 12.02 -15.93 25.46
C LYS A 38 10.82 -15.78 26.40
N GLN A 39 10.77 -14.67 27.13
CA GLN A 39 9.72 -14.35 28.10
C GLN A 39 8.68 -13.44 27.47
N PHE A 40 7.59 -14.03 26.98
CA PHE A 40 6.52 -13.28 26.32
C PHE A 40 5.56 -12.62 27.34
N ASP A 41 5.51 -13.13 28.56
CA ASP A 41 4.70 -12.56 29.64
C ASP A 41 5.17 -11.13 29.96
N GLY A 42 4.25 -10.17 29.88
CA GLY A 42 4.54 -8.75 30.05
C GLY A 42 5.29 -8.09 28.88
N PHE A 43 5.59 -8.82 27.79
CA PHE A 43 6.22 -8.23 26.60
C PHE A 43 5.29 -7.23 25.90
N VAL A 44 4.02 -7.62 25.73
CA VAL A 44 3.00 -6.76 25.10
C VAL A 44 2.69 -5.55 25.96
N ASP A 45 2.70 -5.70 27.29
CA ASP A 45 2.48 -4.59 28.21
C ASP A 45 3.57 -3.52 28.05
N GLU A 46 4.83 -3.92 27.80
CA GLU A 46 5.90 -2.96 27.52
C GLU A 46 5.78 -2.30 26.15
N LEU A 47 5.24 -2.98 25.15
CA LEU A 47 4.96 -2.38 23.84
C LEU A 47 3.85 -1.32 23.90
N GLN A 48 2.93 -1.43 24.87
CA GLN A 48 1.81 -0.50 25.05
C GLN A 48 2.17 0.78 25.81
N ARG A 49 3.42 0.95 26.24
CA ARG A 49 3.82 2.16 26.96
C ARG A 49 3.85 3.36 26.01
N ASP A 50 3.25 4.48 26.42
CA ASP A 50 3.18 5.72 25.63
C ASP A 50 4.54 6.21 25.11
N ASP A 51 5.62 6.04 25.89
CA ASP A 51 6.98 6.46 25.54
C ASP A 51 7.78 5.42 24.73
N MET A 52 7.18 4.29 24.34
CA MET A 52 7.86 3.23 23.62
C MET A 52 8.03 3.59 22.14
N ASP A 53 9.28 3.60 21.66
CA ASP A 53 9.57 3.54 20.23
C ASP A 53 10.15 2.15 19.89
N VAL A 54 9.31 1.31 19.32
CA VAL A 54 9.64 -0.07 18.93
C VAL A 54 10.77 -0.16 17.88
N ASN A 55 11.07 0.94 17.20
CA ASN A 55 12.07 1.01 16.13
C ASN A 55 13.43 1.52 16.60
N GLN A 56 13.57 1.95 17.86
CA GLN A 56 14.87 2.33 18.40
C GLN A 56 15.74 1.09 18.64
N PRO A 57 17.07 1.23 18.48
CA PRO A 57 18.00 0.21 18.94
C PRO A 57 18.21 0.29 20.45
N ASP A 58 18.55 -0.85 21.04
CA ASP A 58 18.97 -0.95 22.44
C ASP A 58 20.33 -0.28 22.67
N SER A 59 20.79 -0.27 23.93
CA SER A 59 22.10 0.31 24.31
C SER A 59 23.31 -0.32 23.60
N LYS A 60 23.13 -1.48 22.96
CA LYS A 60 24.15 -2.21 22.19
C LYS A 60 23.94 -2.06 20.68
N GLY A 61 23.02 -1.21 20.24
CA GLY A 61 22.73 -0.97 18.83
C GLY A 61 21.85 -2.04 18.18
N ARG A 62 21.17 -2.89 18.96
CA ARG A 62 20.35 -4.01 18.46
C ARG A 62 18.90 -3.59 18.32
N LEU A 63 18.31 -3.86 17.17
CA LEU A 63 16.89 -3.63 16.93
C LEU A 63 16.05 -4.78 17.50
N PRO A 64 14.97 -4.51 18.28
CA PRO A 64 14.11 -5.55 18.85
C PRO A 64 13.62 -6.57 17.82
N LEU A 65 13.16 -6.10 16.66
CA LEU A 65 12.64 -6.95 15.59
C LEU A 65 13.72 -7.91 15.06
N ILE A 66 14.93 -7.42 14.83
CA ILE A 66 16.03 -8.27 14.33
C ILE A 66 16.44 -9.29 15.40
N GLU A 67 16.49 -8.91 16.67
CA GLU A 67 16.79 -9.87 17.74
C GLU A 67 15.71 -10.97 17.83
N ALA A 68 14.43 -10.62 17.71
CA ALA A 68 13.32 -11.60 17.72
C ALA A 68 13.43 -12.60 16.56
N VAL A 69 13.86 -12.13 15.38
CA VAL A 69 14.16 -13.03 14.24
C VAL A 69 15.36 -13.91 14.55
N ARG A 70 16.44 -13.37 15.15
CA ARG A 70 17.65 -14.15 15.52
C ARG A 70 17.35 -15.24 16.54
N THR A 71 16.43 -15.00 17.47
CA THR A 71 16.00 -15.99 18.48
C THR A 71 14.96 -16.98 17.95
N LYS A 72 14.45 -16.75 16.72
CA LYS A 72 13.44 -17.56 16.01
C LYS A 72 12.06 -17.55 16.68
N GLU A 73 11.80 -16.53 17.48
CA GLU A 73 10.59 -16.46 18.31
C GLU A 73 9.47 -15.74 17.56
N ILE A 74 8.67 -16.49 16.79
CA ILE A 74 7.64 -15.93 15.89
C ILE A 74 6.64 -15.02 16.61
N LYS A 75 6.26 -15.34 17.86
CA LYS A 75 5.31 -14.53 18.66
C LYS A 75 5.83 -13.13 18.95
N PHE A 76 7.15 -13.00 19.19
CA PHE A 76 7.77 -11.70 19.42
C PHE A 76 7.89 -10.91 18.12
N VAL A 77 8.24 -11.58 17.01
CA VAL A 77 8.28 -10.94 15.70
C VAL A 77 6.89 -10.40 15.33
N ASP A 78 5.85 -11.23 15.49
CA ASP A 78 4.47 -10.86 15.22
C ASP A 78 4.01 -9.66 16.09
N ALA A 79 4.19 -9.74 17.40
CA ALA A 79 3.85 -8.63 18.31
C ALA A 79 4.60 -7.34 17.93
N LEU A 80 5.91 -7.41 17.67
CA LEU A 80 6.68 -6.22 17.27
C LEU A 80 6.13 -5.58 15.99
N LEU A 81 5.81 -6.40 14.98
CA LEU A 81 5.25 -5.92 13.71
C LEU A 81 3.85 -5.32 13.87
N GLN A 82 2.98 -5.92 14.70
CA GLN A 82 1.65 -5.40 15.01
C GLN A 82 1.69 -4.04 15.71
N TYR A 83 2.73 -3.78 16.51
CA TYR A 83 2.97 -2.51 17.20
C TYR A 83 3.87 -1.55 16.41
N GLY A 84 4.05 -1.77 15.10
CA GLY A 84 4.67 -0.79 14.21
C GLY A 84 6.18 -0.93 14.01
N ALA A 85 6.79 -2.07 14.35
CA ALA A 85 8.17 -2.33 13.99
C ALA A 85 8.33 -2.38 12.45
N PHE A 86 9.31 -1.67 11.91
CA PHE A 86 9.53 -1.63 10.48
C PHE A 86 10.27 -2.89 10.01
N ALA A 87 9.61 -3.68 9.16
CA ALA A 87 10.21 -4.88 8.54
C ALA A 87 11.43 -4.58 7.65
N LYS A 88 11.56 -3.33 7.20
CA LYS A 88 12.66 -2.81 6.38
C LYS A 88 13.83 -2.22 7.17
N SER A 89 13.77 -2.21 8.51
CA SER A 89 14.84 -1.67 9.35
C SER A 89 16.17 -2.34 9.06
N LYS A 90 17.26 -1.55 9.05
CA LYS A 90 18.62 -2.06 8.86
C LYS A 90 19.36 -2.11 10.19
N ASP A 91 19.95 -3.26 10.49
CA ASP A 91 20.87 -3.43 11.60
C ASP A 91 22.00 -2.39 11.51
N PRO A 92 22.19 -1.52 12.52
CA PRO A 92 23.16 -0.45 12.44
C PRO A 92 24.60 -0.91 12.20
N ALA A 93 24.96 -2.11 12.69
CA ALA A 93 26.31 -2.65 12.56
C ALA A 93 26.55 -3.24 11.17
N THR A 94 25.64 -4.08 10.68
CA THR A 94 25.82 -4.92 9.48
C THR A 94 25.05 -4.44 8.25
N GLY A 95 24.05 -3.57 8.42
CA GLY A 95 23.11 -3.19 7.36
C GLY A 95 22.08 -4.26 7.02
N ALA A 96 22.13 -5.44 7.65
CA ALA A 96 21.20 -6.54 7.41
C ALA A 96 19.78 -6.16 7.85
N THR A 97 18.78 -6.51 7.04
CA THR A 97 17.36 -6.39 7.41
C THR A 97 16.88 -7.62 8.18
N PRO A 98 15.74 -7.55 8.89
CA PRO A 98 15.08 -8.74 9.45
C PRO A 98 14.97 -9.90 8.44
N LEU A 99 14.70 -9.58 7.16
CA LEU A 99 14.55 -10.58 6.10
C LEU A 99 15.87 -11.28 5.74
N HIS A 100 17.01 -10.58 5.77
CA HIS A 100 18.33 -11.21 5.61
C HIS A 100 18.54 -12.29 6.67
N VAL A 101 18.26 -11.98 7.93
CA VAL A 101 18.43 -12.91 9.05
C VAL A 101 17.47 -14.09 8.92
N ALA A 102 16.20 -13.84 8.56
CA ALA A 102 15.20 -14.89 8.38
C ALA A 102 15.60 -15.87 7.25
N PHE A 103 16.09 -15.35 6.13
CA PHE A 103 16.54 -16.15 5.00
C PHE A 103 17.82 -16.94 5.33
N GLN A 104 18.83 -16.28 5.92
CA GLN A 104 20.09 -16.94 6.35
C GLN A 104 19.85 -18.07 7.35
N GLN A 105 18.88 -17.92 8.26
CA GLN A 105 18.55 -18.92 9.28
C GLN A 105 17.48 -19.93 8.84
N ASN A 106 17.03 -19.88 7.59
CA ASN A 106 15.97 -20.73 7.04
C ASN A 106 14.65 -20.68 7.84
N LEU A 107 14.09 -19.48 8.01
CA LEU A 107 12.86 -19.21 8.77
C LEU A 107 11.71 -18.79 7.84
N PRO A 108 11.13 -19.71 7.04
CA PRO A 108 10.16 -19.37 6.00
C PRO A 108 8.87 -18.73 6.54
N GLN A 109 8.38 -19.16 7.71
CA GLN A 109 7.19 -18.56 8.33
C GLN A 109 7.43 -17.11 8.75
N ILE A 110 8.55 -16.83 9.42
CA ILE A 110 8.96 -15.47 9.80
C ILE A 110 9.22 -14.63 8.55
N ALA A 111 9.87 -15.21 7.53
CA ALA A 111 10.14 -14.50 6.29
C ALA A 111 8.85 -14.12 5.55
N ARG A 112 7.88 -15.04 5.45
CA ARG A 112 6.54 -14.73 4.91
C ARG A 112 5.91 -13.58 5.67
N MET A 113 5.91 -13.64 7.01
CA MET A 113 5.34 -12.57 7.84
C MET A 113 6.04 -11.22 7.60
N LEU A 114 7.37 -11.18 7.54
CA LEU A 114 8.11 -9.96 7.22
C LEU A 114 7.73 -9.40 5.83
N LEU A 115 7.53 -10.26 4.83
CA LEU A 115 7.07 -9.85 3.50
C LEU A 115 5.65 -9.27 3.52
N GLN A 116 4.73 -9.81 4.34
CA GLN A 116 3.40 -9.25 4.55
C GLN A 116 3.43 -7.82 5.13
N TYR A 117 4.47 -7.51 5.91
CA TYR A 117 4.74 -6.17 6.47
C TYR A 117 5.70 -5.33 5.60
N GLY A 118 5.84 -5.67 4.32
CA GLY A 118 6.55 -4.84 3.34
C GLY A 118 8.07 -4.96 3.37
N ALA A 119 8.63 -6.06 3.88
CA ALA A 119 10.05 -6.34 3.67
C ALA A 119 10.37 -6.52 2.18
N ASP A 120 11.54 -6.03 1.76
CA ASP A 120 12.01 -6.15 0.38
C ASP A 120 13.20 -7.11 0.30
N VAL A 121 13.09 -8.07 -0.64
CA VAL A 121 14.06 -9.14 -0.89
C VAL A 121 15.34 -8.61 -1.57
N ASN A 122 15.31 -7.40 -2.13
CA ASN A 122 16.37 -6.80 -2.93
C ASN A 122 17.23 -5.79 -2.16
N VAL A 123 16.90 -5.50 -0.90
CA VAL A 123 17.70 -4.61 -0.06
C VAL A 123 19.09 -5.22 0.17
N GLU A 124 20.13 -4.43 -0.05
CA GLU A 124 21.52 -4.82 0.23
C GLU A 124 21.94 -4.50 1.67
N ASP A 125 22.68 -5.44 2.27
CA ASP A 125 23.44 -5.22 3.51
C ASP A 125 24.77 -4.48 3.23
N LYS A 126 25.59 -4.23 4.26
CA LYS A 126 26.88 -3.53 4.09
C LYS A 126 27.93 -4.35 3.33
N SER A 127 27.71 -5.65 3.12
CA SER A 127 28.56 -6.49 2.29
C SER A 127 28.14 -6.50 0.82
N GLY A 128 27.08 -5.77 0.46
CA GLY A 128 26.53 -5.71 -0.90
C GLY A 128 25.68 -6.93 -1.25
N LYS A 129 25.31 -7.77 -0.28
CA LYS A 129 24.48 -8.95 -0.53
C LYS A 129 23.01 -8.63 -0.30
N LYS A 130 22.15 -9.05 -1.21
CA LYS A 130 20.70 -8.93 -1.07
C LYS A 130 20.14 -10.04 -0.20
N ALA A 131 19.04 -9.79 0.50
CA ALA A 131 18.38 -10.81 1.31
C ALA A 131 18.15 -12.10 0.50
N ARG A 132 17.59 -11.99 -0.73
CA ARG A 132 17.31 -13.12 -1.62
C ARG A 132 18.49 -14.01 -1.98
N GLU A 133 19.73 -13.52 -1.87
CA GLU A 133 20.93 -14.33 -2.09
C GLU A 133 21.16 -15.36 -0.98
N PHE A 134 20.55 -15.15 0.19
CA PHE A 134 20.55 -16.06 1.33
C PHE A 134 19.38 -17.04 1.28
N ALA A 135 19.05 -17.64 0.13
CA ALA A 135 17.94 -18.59 -0.03
C ALA A 135 18.38 -20.06 0.06
N PRO A 136 18.48 -20.66 1.27
CA PRO A 136 19.04 -22.00 1.44
C PRO A 136 18.12 -23.10 0.92
N THR A 137 16.80 -22.91 0.96
CA THR A 137 15.81 -23.96 0.75
C THR A 137 14.84 -23.65 -0.38
N LYS A 138 14.12 -24.69 -0.83
CA LYS A 138 13.06 -24.56 -1.83
C LYS A 138 11.93 -23.64 -1.35
N GLU A 139 11.53 -23.77 -0.08
CA GLU A 139 10.43 -22.97 0.50
C GLU A 139 10.74 -21.46 0.47
N ILE A 140 11.96 -21.04 0.82
CA ILE A 140 12.36 -19.63 0.69
C ILE A 140 12.41 -19.18 -0.78
N ARG A 141 12.88 -20.04 -1.69
CA ARG A 141 12.88 -19.72 -3.13
C ARG A 141 11.47 -19.57 -3.69
N GLU A 142 10.49 -20.32 -3.17
CA GLU A 142 9.08 -20.15 -3.54
C GLU A 142 8.54 -18.79 -3.08
N LEU A 143 8.93 -18.29 -1.90
CA LEU A 143 8.60 -16.92 -1.47
C LEU A 143 9.22 -15.88 -2.43
N ILE A 144 10.49 -16.05 -2.80
CA ILE A 144 11.15 -15.15 -3.74
C ILE A 144 10.47 -15.20 -5.12
N ALA A 145 10.10 -16.37 -5.60
CA ALA A 145 9.40 -16.52 -6.87
C ALA A 145 8.02 -15.84 -6.87
N ALA A 146 7.27 -15.93 -5.76
CA ALA A 146 6.02 -15.21 -5.59
C ALA A 146 6.26 -13.69 -5.58
N TYR A 147 7.30 -13.23 -4.88
CA TYR A 147 7.71 -11.83 -4.87
C TYR A 147 8.11 -11.33 -6.27
N ASP A 148 8.87 -12.12 -7.04
CA ASP A 148 9.30 -11.71 -8.39
C ASP A 148 8.11 -11.62 -9.35
N LYS A 149 7.06 -12.42 -9.14
CA LYS A 149 5.88 -12.44 -9.99
C LYS A 149 4.94 -11.28 -9.71
N ASP A 150 4.55 -11.09 -8.44
CA ASP A 150 3.47 -10.16 -8.06
C ASP A 150 3.97 -9.05 -7.10
N GLY A 151 5.29 -8.95 -6.87
CA GLY A 151 5.87 -8.01 -5.92
C GLY A 151 5.47 -8.30 -4.47
N PRO A 152 5.61 -7.31 -3.56
CA PRO A 152 5.06 -7.41 -2.21
C PRO A 152 3.55 -7.70 -2.14
N MET A 153 2.78 -7.45 -3.21
CA MET A 153 1.33 -7.73 -3.28
C MET A 153 1.03 -9.23 -3.20
N ALA A 154 1.99 -10.09 -3.54
CA ALA A 154 1.89 -11.55 -3.37
C ALA A 154 1.61 -11.98 -1.90
N PHE A 155 1.88 -11.08 -0.95
CA PHE A 155 1.78 -11.33 0.49
C PHE A 155 0.69 -10.48 1.16
N GLU A 156 -0.10 -9.73 0.39
CA GLU A 156 -1.23 -9.00 0.95
C GLU A 156 -2.40 -9.94 1.28
N ASP A 157 -3.18 -9.56 2.30
CA ASP A 157 -4.42 -10.25 2.61
C ASP A 157 -5.47 -9.98 1.52
N THR A 158 -6.46 -10.87 1.42
CA THR A 158 -7.52 -10.74 0.41
C THR A 158 -8.33 -9.46 0.67
N PRO A 159 -8.77 -8.73 -0.37
CA PRO A 159 -9.66 -7.57 -0.21
C PRO A 159 -10.86 -7.86 0.71
N GLY A 160 -11.18 -6.92 1.59
CA GLY A 160 -12.28 -7.02 2.55
C GLY A 160 -12.00 -7.90 3.77
N SER A 161 -10.78 -8.42 3.93
CA SER A 161 -10.44 -9.23 5.12
C SER A 161 -10.33 -8.40 6.39
N TRP A 162 -9.94 -7.12 6.26
CA TRP A 162 -9.66 -6.23 7.38
C TRP A 162 -10.79 -5.22 7.61
N THR A 163 -11.17 -5.06 8.88
CA THR A 163 -12.18 -4.10 9.34
C THR A 163 -11.67 -3.37 10.57
N ARG A 164 -12.03 -2.09 10.75
CA ARG A 164 -11.76 -1.36 11.98
C ARG A 164 -12.67 -1.83 13.10
N ALA A 165 -12.08 -2.08 14.24
CA ALA A 165 -12.74 -2.40 15.49
C ALA A 165 -12.28 -1.41 16.57
N THR A 166 -13.15 -1.17 17.54
CA THR A 166 -12.85 -0.31 18.70
C THR A 166 -12.74 -1.15 19.95
N LYS A 167 -11.68 -0.96 20.73
CA LYS A 167 -11.65 -1.47 22.10
C LYS A 167 -12.59 -0.62 22.97
N PRO A 168 -13.45 -1.24 23.79
CA PRO A 168 -14.27 -0.49 24.73
C PRO A 168 -13.36 0.22 25.74
N SER A 169 -13.69 1.47 26.07
CA SER A 169 -12.94 2.25 27.07
C SER A 169 -12.93 1.50 28.39
N THR A 170 -11.74 1.16 28.89
CA THR A 170 -11.59 0.62 30.24
C THR A 170 -11.52 1.79 31.22
N ALA A 171 -12.42 1.81 32.21
CA ALA A 171 -12.34 2.79 33.27
C ALA A 171 -11.06 2.54 34.08
N SER A 172 -10.12 3.48 34.04
CA SER A 172 -8.95 3.44 34.90
C SER A 172 -9.36 3.68 36.36
N LEU A 173 -8.63 3.07 37.31
CA LEU A 173 -8.79 3.34 38.75
C LEU A 173 -8.48 4.81 39.11
N SER A 174 -7.87 5.58 38.21
CA SER A 174 -7.56 7.01 38.35
C SER A 174 -8.68 7.95 37.87
N GLY A 175 -9.79 7.42 37.32
CA GLY A 175 -10.91 8.24 36.86
C GLY A 175 -10.70 8.94 35.51
N GLU A 176 -9.59 8.68 34.83
CA GLU A 176 -9.34 9.13 33.46
C GLU A 176 -9.88 8.08 32.47
N SER A 177 -10.82 8.48 31.62
CA SER A 177 -11.29 7.66 30.50
C SER A 177 -10.22 7.69 29.40
N THR A 178 -9.63 6.55 29.08
CA THR A 178 -8.84 6.44 27.85
C THR A 178 -9.79 6.54 26.65
N PRO A 179 -9.43 7.27 25.57
CA PRO A 179 -10.22 7.26 24.35
C PRO A 179 -10.35 5.83 23.82
N ALA A 180 -11.46 5.52 23.15
CA ALA A 180 -11.60 4.25 22.47
C ALA A 180 -10.50 4.13 21.40
N GLU A 181 -9.63 3.13 21.55
CA GLU A 181 -8.56 2.88 20.58
C GLU A 181 -9.11 2.05 19.43
N GLU A 182 -8.97 2.57 18.22
CA GLU A 182 -9.27 1.85 16.98
C GLU A 182 -8.10 0.94 16.60
N TYR A 183 -8.41 -0.27 16.15
CA TYR A 183 -7.46 -1.23 15.63
C TYR A 183 -8.05 -1.95 14.42
N TRP A 184 -7.19 -2.57 13.62
CA TRP A 184 -7.60 -3.40 12.49
C TRP A 184 -7.76 -4.85 12.92
N PHE A 185 -8.88 -5.46 12.55
CA PHE A 185 -9.19 -6.86 12.81
C PHE A 185 -9.37 -7.60 11.49
N ASN A 186 -8.64 -8.71 11.31
CA ASN A 186 -8.80 -9.59 10.17
C ASN A 186 -9.88 -10.62 10.47
N THR A 187 -11.01 -10.49 9.79
CA THR A 187 -12.19 -11.35 9.97
C THR A 187 -11.97 -12.80 9.52
N ARG A 188 -10.95 -13.06 8.70
CA ARG A 188 -10.65 -14.39 8.16
C ARG A 188 -9.64 -15.15 9.01
N THR A 189 -8.59 -14.47 9.49
CA THR A 189 -7.51 -15.10 10.27
C THR A 189 -7.71 -14.94 11.78
N GLY A 190 -8.49 -13.95 12.21
CA GLY A 190 -8.62 -13.56 13.62
C GLY A 190 -7.48 -12.65 14.13
N ASP A 191 -6.58 -12.22 13.23
CA ASP A 191 -5.45 -11.37 13.60
C ASP A 191 -5.91 -9.95 13.94
N SER A 192 -5.16 -9.29 14.81
CA SER A 192 -5.35 -7.88 15.15
C SER A 192 -4.08 -7.09 14.86
N ARG A 193 -4.21 -5.87 14.34
CA ARG A 193 -3.10 -4.96 14.06
C ARG A 193 -3.44 -3.56 14.52
N TRP A 194 -2.45 -2.87 15.09
CA TRP A 194 -2.59 -1.47 15.48
C TRP A 194 -2.18 -0.52 14.36
N ASN A 195 -1.35 -1.00 13.44
CA ASN A 195 -1.00 -0.30 12.21
C ASN A 195 -1.95 -0.68 11.06
N THR A 196 -2.00 0.19 10.05
CA THR A 196 -2.75 -0.07 8.81
C THR A 196 -2.15 -1.30 8.10
N PRO A 197 -2.95 -2.35 7.81
CA PRO A 197 -2.52 -3.47 6.99
C PRO A 197 -2.09 -3.01 5.60
N SER A 198 -1.11 -3.70 5.00
CA SER A 198 -0.60 -3.40 3.65
C SER A 198 -1.72 -3.40 2.61
N SER A 199 -2.64 -4.36 2.66
CA SER A 199 -3.81 -4.41 1.77
C SER A 199 -4.72 -3.18 1.90
N CYS A 200 -4.73 -2.48 3.04
CA CYS A 200 -5.57 -1.30 3.29
C CYS A 200 -4.80 0.03 3.14
N ALA A 201 -3.54 -0.01 2.70
CA ALA A 201 -2.66 1.15 2.63
C ALA A 201 -2.47 1.69 1.20
N TRP A 202 -3.26 1.21 0.25
CA TRP A 202 -3.23 1.67 -1.13
C TRP A 202 -3.91 3.03 -1.30
N GLN A 203 -3.29 3.91 -2.08
CA GLN A 203 -3.82 5.23 -2.41
C GLN A 203 -3.77 5.43 -3.92
N ARG A 204 -4.86 5.97 -4.48
CA ARG A 204 -4.89 6.45 -5.85
C ARG A 204 -4.23 7.83 -5.90
N VAL A 205 -3.24 7.98 -6.77
CA VAL A 205 -2.55 9.24 -7.02
C VAL A 205 -2.91 9.66 -8.44
N ASP A 206 -3.67 10.74 -8.54
CA ASP A 206 -4.02 11.41 -9.78
C ASP A 206 -3.31 12.76 -9.81
N VAL A 207 -2.39 12.93 -10.76
CA VAL A 207 -1.73 14.21 -11.01
C VAL A 207 -2.14 14.63 -12.42
N GLN A 208 -2.70 15.84 -12.54
CA GLN A 208 -3.24 16.34 -13.79
C GLN A 208 -2.24 16.17 -14.95
N GLY A 209 -2.65 15.42 -15.98
CA GLY A 209 -1.83 15.09 -17.15
C GLY A 209 -0.98 13.83 -17.01
N HIS A 210 -0.66 13.41 -15.79
CA HIS A 210 0.10 12.18 -15.54
C HIS A 210 -0.82 10.96 -15.43
N PRO A 211 -0.28 9.75 -15.61
CA PRO A 211 -1.04 8.52 -15.45
C PRO A 211 -1.51 8.35 -14.01
N ILE A 212 -2.72 7.80 -13.86
CA ILE A 212 -3.16 7.32 -12.56
C ILE A 212 -2.18 6.24 -12.12
N LYS A 213 -1.69 6.39 -10.90
CA LYS A 213 -0.88 5.37 -10.25
C LYS A 213 -1.43 5.07 -8.87
N TYR A 214 -1.13 3.88 -8.40
CA TYR A 214 -1.51 3.42 -7.09
C TYR A 214 -0.25 3.19 -6.28
N VAL A 215 -0.18 3.84 -5.12
CA VAL A 215 0.97 3.76 -4.23
C VAL A 215 0.54 3.14 -2.91
N ASN A 216 1.32 2.18 -2.42
CA ASN A 216 1.10 1.59 -1.10
C ASN A 216 1.96 2.31 -0.06
N ALA A 217 1.34 2.97 0.91
CA ALA A 217 2.06 3.78 1.91
C ALA A 217 2.94 2.94 2.87
N ILE A 218 2.64 1.65 3.04
CA ILE A 218 3.38 0.74 3.94
C ILE A 218 4.52 0.06 3.21
N THR A 219 4.23 -0.57 2.06
CA THR A 219 5.23 -1.33 1.30
C THR A 219 6.09 -0.44 0.40
N GLY A 220 5.60 0.76 0.06
CA GLY A 220 6.27 1.68 -0.88
C GLY A 220 6.12 1.27 -2.35
N GLN A 221 5.29 0.27 -2.66
CA GLN A 221 5.04 -0.15 -4.03
C GLN A 221 4.32 0.92 -4.83
N GLU A 222 4.62 0.95 -6.12
CA GLU A 222 3.91 1.72 -7.13
C GLU A 222 3.46 0.77 -8.24
N VAL A 223 2.17 0.83 -8.58
CA VAL A 223 1.57 0.06 -9.67
C VAL A 223 0.67 0.96 -10.51
N HIS A 224 0.53 0.64 -11.80
CA HIS A 224 -0.33 1.39 -12.72
C HIS A 224 -1.71 0.73 -12.89
N ASP A 225 -1.79 -0.59 -12.67
CA ASP A 225 -3.06 -1.30 -12.60
C ASP A 225 -3.69 -1.17 -11.23
N VAL A 226 -5.02 -1.14 -11.19
CA VAL A 226 -5.76 -1.05 -9.92
C VAL A 226 -5.43 -2.25 -9.03
N PRO A 227 -4.88 -2.08 -7.83
CA PRO A 227 -4.57 -3.19 -6.95
C PRO A 227 -5.86 -3.88 -6.49
N PRO A 228 -5.84 -5.19 -6.17
CA PRO A 228 -7.03 -5.93 -5.76
C PRO A 228 -7.82 -5.24 -4.64
N SER A 229 -7.15 -4.63 -3.65
CA SER A 229 -7.82 -3.96 -2.52
C SER A 229 -8.59 -2.70 -2.90
N LEU A 230 -8.30 -2.11 -4.06
CA LEU A 230 -9.03 -0.95 -4.59
C LEU A 230 -9.99 -1.33 -5.71
N ALA A 231 -10.04 -2.62 -6.07
CA ALA A 231 -10.82 -3.13 -7.19
C ALA A 231 -12.30 -3.36 -6.82
N TRP A 232 -12.91 -2.40 -6.10
CA TRP A 232 -14.31 -2.46 -5.70
C TRP A 232 -15.19 -1.58 -6.58
N VAL A 233 -16.34 -2.12 -7.01
CA VAL A 233 -17.43 -1.36 -7.63
C VAL A 233 -18.69 -1.44 -6.76
N LYS A 234 -19.53 -0.42 -6.89
CA LYS A 234 -20.83 -0.38 -6.23
C LYS A 234 -21.89 -0.96 -7.18
N VAL A 235 -22.57 -1.99 -6.71
CA VAL A 235 -23.60 -2.72 -7.46
C VAL A 235 -24.90 -2.61 -6.70
N ARG A 236 -26.01 -2.45 -7.43
CA ARG A 236 -27.36 -2.47 -6.90
C ARG A 236 -28.15 -3.55 -7.61
N ARG A 237 -28.76 -4.43 -6.83
CA ARG A 237 -29.71 -5.43 -7.30
C ARG A 237 -31.01 -5.27 -6.51
N ASP A 238 -32.12 -5.07 -7.21
CA ASP A 238 -33.41 -4.71 -6.63
C ASP A 238 -33.30 -3.46 -5.73
N THR A 239 -33.46 -3.63 -4.41
CA THR A 239 -33.32 -2.56 -3.41
C THR A 239 -32.01 -2.65 -2.61
N GLN A 240 -31.21 -3.69 -2.82
CA GLN A 240 -29.99 -3.92 -2.05
C GLN A 240 -28.78 -3.35 -2.79
N VAL A 241 -28.03 -2.51 -2.09
CA VAL A 241 -26.73 -2.01 -2.53
C VAL A 241 -25.65 -2.89 -1.91
N MET A 242 -24.68 -3.27 -2.72
CA MET A 242 -23.54 -4.10 -2.33
C MET A 242 -22.26 -3.61 -3.02
N TYR A 243 -21.14 -4.08 -2.51
CA TYR A 243 -19.82 -3.82 -3.06
C TYR A 243 -19.27 -5.12 -3.65
N TYR A 244 -18.88 -5.07 -4.92
CA TYR A 244 -18.34 -6.21 -5.64
C TYR A 244 -16.88 -5.94 -6.01
N ASN A 245 -15.99 -6.86 -5.65
CA ASN A 245 -14.59 -6.81 -6.04
C ASN A 245 -14.36 -7.69 -7.28
N TRP A 246 -14.03 -7.08 -8.42
CA TRP A 246 -13.94 -7.81 -9.69
C TRP A 246 -12.61 -8.55 -9.88
N LYS A 247 -11.56 -8.22 -9.12
CA LYS A 247 -10.28 -8.93 -9.20
C LYS A 247 -10.28 -10.24 -8.42
N VAL A 248 -11.01 -10.29 -7.30
CA VAL A 248 -11.09 -11.51 -6.45
C VAL A 248 -12.47 -12.16 -6.44
N ASN A 249 -13.42 -11.64 -7.22
CA ASN A 249 -14.81 -12.12 -7.29
C ASN A 249 -15.47 -12.19 -5.89
N ALA A 250 -15.25 -11.17 -5.06
CA ALA A 250 -15.79 -11.09 -3.70
C ALA A 250 -16.96 -10.09 -3.63
N THR A 251 -17.90 -10.32 -2.72
CA THR A 251 -19.03 -9.42 -2.49
C THR A 251 -19.18 -9.14 -1.00
N GLN A 252 -19.51 -7.91 -0.65
CA GLN A 252 -19.87 -7.54 0.71
C GLN A 252 -20.95 -6.45 0.75
N LEU A 253 -21.71 -6.42 1.85
CA LEU A 253 -22.73 -5.40 2.08
C LEU A 253 -22.17 -4.13 2.74
N ALA A 254 -21.16 -4.31 3.59
CA ALA A 254 -20.49 -3.21 4.25
C ALA A 254 -19.60 -2.44 3.26
N VAL A 255 -19.43 -1.13 3.51
CA VAL A 255 -18.49 -0.30 2.75
C VAL A 255 -17.07 -0.85 2.95
N PRO A 256 -16.30 -1.13 1.89
CA PRO A 256 -14.92 -1.57 2.03
C PRO A 256 -14.07 -0.47 2.67
N GLU A 257 -13.55 -0.74 3.87
CA GLU A 257 -12.80 0.26 4.64
C GLU A 257 -11.39 0.55 4.09
N GLU A 258 -10.92 -0.33 3.21
CA GLU A 258 -9.67 -0.21 2.46
C GLU A 258 -9.75 0.77 1.28
N VAL A 259 -10.96 1.19 0.87
CA VAL A 259 -11.15 2.11 -0.26
C VAL A 259 -11.09 3.57 0.23
N PRO A 260 -10.21 4.41 -0.35
CA PRO A 260 -10.14 5.84 -0.05
C PRO A 260 -11.45 6.58 -0.31
N LYS A 261 -11.70 7.65 0.46
CA LYS A 261 -12.96 8.42 0.41
C LYS A 261 -13.27 9.02 -0.97
N ASP A 262 -12.25 9.46 -1.70
CA ASP A 262 -12.39 9.99 -3.05
C ASP A 262 -12.85 8.91 -4.04
N MET A 263 -12.31 7.69 -3.93
CA MET A 263 -12.74 6.55 -4.74
C MET A 263 -14.16 6.11 -4.39
N LEU A 264 -14.55 6.13 -3.11
CA LEU A 264 -15.94 5.87 -2.70
C LEU A 264 -16.91 6.87 -3.35
N ALA A 265 -16.56 8.15 -3.40
CA ALA A 265 -17.38 9.17 -4.05
C ALA A 265 -17.51 8.94 -5.57
N ASP A 266 -16.48 8.39 -6.22
CA ASP A 266 -16.57 8.00 -7.64
C ASP A 266 -17.44 6.76 -7.84
N MET A 267 -17.41 5.80 -6.91
CA MET A 267 -18.29 4.62 -6.94
C MET A 267 -19.77 5.00 -6.79
N ASP A 268 -20.08 6.01 -5.98
CA ASP A 268 -21.45 6.53 -5.82
C ASP A 268 -22.02 7.12 -7.12
N LYS A 269 -21.17 7.66 -7.99
CA LYS A 269 -21.55 8.16 -9.32
C LYS A 269 -21.67 7.05 -10.36
N ASN A 270 -21.09 5.88 -10.09
CA ASN A 270 -20.88 4.79 -11.04
C ASN A 270 -21.52 3.47 -10.58
N ILE A 271 -22.75 3.52 -10.07
CA ILE A 271 -23.50 2.34 -9.65
C ILE A 271 -23.91 1.50 -10.87
N ASN A 272 -23.67 0.18 -10.82
CA ASN A 272 -23.96 -0.75 -11.93
C ASN A 272 -23.25 -0.41 -13.26
N VAL A 273 -22.23 0.46 -13.21
CA VAL A 273 -21.51 0.87 -14.41
C VAL A 273 -20.52 -0.22 -14.80
N ARG A 274 -20.60 -0.62 -16.07
CA ARG A 274 -19.61 -1.44 -16.76
C ARG A 274 -19.42 -0.91 -18.18
N TRP A 275 -18.26 -1.18 -18.75
CA TRP A 275 -17.92 -0.78 -20.10
C TRP A 275 -17.87 -2.02 -20.98
N TYR A 276 -18.50 -1.95 -22.15
CA TYR A 276 -18.50 -3.02 -23.13
C TYR A 276 -17.91 -2.51 -24.44
N ASN A 277 -16.99 -3.25 -25.03
CA ASN A 277 -16.44 -2.93 -26.33
C ASN A 277 -17.26 -3.64 -27.41
N GLU A 278 -17.99 -2.89 -28.22
CA GLU A 278 -18.88 -3.46 -29.23
C GLU A 278 -18.15 -4.15 -30.39
N LYS A 279 -16.86 -3.82 -30.61
CA LYS A 279 -16.05 -4.40 -31.69
C LYS A 279 -15.24 -5.60 -31.22
N THR A 280 -14.70 -5.57 -29.99
CA THR A 280 -13.87 -6.67 -29.45
C THR A 280 -14.68 -7.66 -28.61
N GLY A 281 -15.85 -7.27 -28.11
CA GLY A 281 -16.66 -8.07 -27.18
C GLY A 281 -16.14 -8.08 -25.74
N GLU A 282 -15.17 -7.23 -25.43
CA GLU A 282 -14.53 -7.16 -24.11
C GLU A 282 -15.37 -6.36 -23.10
N PHE A 283 -15.18 -6.65 -21.81
CA PHE A 283 -15.81 -5.92 -20.70
C PHE A 283 -14.75 -5.32 -19.79
N ALA A 284 -15.01 -4.13 -19.26
CA ALA A 284 -14.20 -3.48 -18.24
C ALA A 284 -15.06 -2.88 -17.12
N TRP A 285 -14.56 -2.98 -15.88
CA TRP A 285 -15.21 -2.41 -14.69
C TRP A 285 -14.82 -0.95 -14.44
N ILE A 286 -13.77 -0.48 -15.12
CA ILE A 286 -13.29 0.89 -15.06
C ILE A 286 -13.39 1.46 -16.46
N ASP A 287 -13.63 2.77 -16.56
CA ASP A 287 -13.63 3.48 -17.83
C ASP A 287 -12.28 3.30 -18.55
N PRO A 288 -12.27 2.63 -19.71
CA PRO A 288 -11.06 2.39 -20.50
C PRO A 288 -10.37 3.68 -20.96
N ALA A 289 -11.08 4.81 -20.99
CA ALA A 289 -10.47 6.11 -21.27
C ALA A 289 -9.41 6.48 -20.22
N TYR A 290 -9.59 6.09 -18.94
CA TYR A 290 -8.56 6.29 -17.91
C TYR A 290 -7.35 5.37 -18.07
N HIS A 291 -7.50 4.25 -18.80
CA HIS A 291 -6.46 3.25 -19.03
C HIS A 291 -5.83 3.32 -20.43
N THR A 292 -6.17 4.33 -21.22
CA THR A 292 -5.50 4.61 -22.48
C THR A 292 -3.98 4.69 -22.24
N VAL A 293 -3.18 3.93 -23.01
CA VAL A 293 -1.74 3.74 -22.75
C VAL A 293 -0.91 4.97 -23.09
N TRP A 294 -1.40 5.85 -23.96
CA TRP A 294 -0.71 7.07 -24.37
C TRP A 294 -1.43 8.33 -23.87
N ARG A 295 -0.66 9.34 -23.46
CA ARG A 295 -1.16 10.65 -23.02
C ARG A 295 -0.43 11.78 -23.71
N GLU A 296 -1.17 12.82 -24.07
CA GLU A 296 -0.59 14.08 -24.49
C GLU A 296 -0.22 14.90 -23.25
N LEU A 297 1.07 15.25 -23.14
CA LEU A 297 1.66 16.10 -22.11
C LEU A 297 2.20 17.36 -22.75
N LYS A 298 2.38 18.42 -21.97
CA LYS A 298 3.04 19.66 -22.42
C LYS A 298 4.34 19.85 -21.68
N ASP A 299 5.40 20.04 -22.44
CA ASP A 299 6.71 20.38 -21.90
C ASP A 299 6.64 21.77 -21.23
N GLU A 300 7.10 21.86 -19.98
CA GLU A 300 6.93 23.08 -19.19
C GLU A 300 7.75 24.25 -19.74
N GLU A 301 8.91 23.97 -20.31
CA GLU A 301 9.86 24.96 -20.83
C GLU A 301 9.48 25.41 -22.25
N SER A 302 9.30 24.47 -23.18
CA SER A 302 9.00 24.76 -24.58
C SER A 302 7.51 24.96 -24.90
N LYS A 303 6.60 24.59 -23.97
CA LYS A 303 5.14 24.55 -24.16
C LYS A 303 4.66 23.68 -25.31
N LYS A 304 5.54 22.86 -25.90
CA LYS A 304 5.18 21.91 -26.95
C LYS A 304 4.54 20.67 -26.36
N SER A 305 3.56 20.12 -27.07
CA SER A 305 2.99 18.83 -26.72
C SER A 305 3.96 17.70 -27.08
N TYR A 306 4.05 16.69 -26.21
CA TYR A 306 4.68 15.39 -26.47
C TYR A 306 3.77 14.29 -25.95
N PHE A 307 3.98 13.06 -26.38
CA PHE A 307 3.17 11.90 -26.00
C PHE A 307 3.98 10.94 -25.17
N PHE A 308 3.41 10.52 -24.04
CA PHE A 308 4.04 9.59 -23.11
C PHE A 308 3.26 8.28 -23.05
N ASN A 309 3.97 7.17 -23.22
CA ASN A 309 3.45 5.82 -23.04
C ASN A 309 3.59 5.41 -21.58
N VAL A 310 2.48 5.15 -20.92
CA VAL A 310 2.43 4.81 -19.50
C VAL A 310 3.01 3.42 -19.21
N GLU A 311 2.85 2.49 -20.14
CA GLU A 311 3.28 1.10 -19.96
C GLU A 311 4.78 0.93 -20.25
N THR A 312 5.28 1.58 -21.30
CA THR A 312 6.69 1.46 -21.71
C THR A 312 7.60 2.55 -21.11
N GLY A 313 7.02 3.66 -20.63
CA GLY A 313 7.76 4.84 -20.19
C GLY A 313 8.35 5.67 -21.34
N GLU A 314 8.01 5.36 -22.59
CA GLU A 314 8.54 6.04 -23.77
C GLU A 314 7.89 7.41 -23.96
N SER A 315 8.69 8.39 -24.39
CA SER A 315 8.22 9.72 -24.78
C SER A 315 8.52 9.95 -26.25
N VAL A 316 7.51 10.35 -27.02
CA VAL A 316 7.62 10.68 -28.44
C VAL A 316 7.03 12.06 -28.70
N TRP A 317 7.58 12.78 -29.67
CA TRP A 317 7.07 14.10 -30.06
C TRP A 317 5.99 14.00 -31.15
N GLU A 318 5.91 12.85 -31.82
CA GLU A 318 4.93 12.57 -32.87
C GLU A 318 3.69 11.90 -32.29
N LEU A 319 2.52 12.18 -32.85
CA LEU A 319 1.26 11.60 -32.38
C LEU A 319 1.28 10.07 -32.59
N PRO A 320 1.14 9.25 -31.54
CA PRO A 320 1.09 7.80 -31.70
C PRO A 320 -0.15 7.37 -32.46
N ASP A 321 -0.04 6.31 -33.27
CA ASP A 321 -1.15 5.71 -34.02
C ASP A 321 -2.36 5.37 -33.11
N ALA A 322 -2.09 4.90 -31.89
CA ALA A 322 -3.12 4.57 -30.90
C ALA A 322 -3.93 5.78 -30.40
N MET A 323 -3.42 7.01 -30.59
CA MET A 323 -4.11 8.27 -30.26
C MET A 323 -4.54 9.06 -31.50
N ALA A 324 -4.35 8.49 -32.69
CA ALA A 324 -4.59 9.18 -33.94
C ALA A 324 -6.08 9.45 -34.16
N TRP A 325 -6.93 8.51 -33.75
CA TRP A 325 -8.36 8.60 -33.86
C TRP A 325 -8.97 9.52 -32.80
N THR A 326 -9.87 10.38 -33.24
CA THR A 326 -10.62 11.32 -32.40
C THR A 326 -12.10 11.25 -32.76
N ARG A 327 -12.95 11.42 -31.75
CA ARG A 327 -14.40 11.51 -31.94
C ARG A 327 -14.76 12.97 -32.25
N VAL A 328 -15.43 13.18 -33.37
CA VAL A 328 -15.85 14.50 -33.86
C VAL A 328 -17.37 14.50 -33.99
N LYS A 329 -17.99 15.62 -33.61
CA LYS A 329 -19.42 15.82 -33.80
C LYS A 329 -19.64 16.72 -35.01
N ASP A 330 -20.51 16.31 -35.91
CA ASP A 330 -20.94 17.12 -37.04
C ASP A 330 -21.86 18.23 -36.55
N ASP A 331 -21.51 19.48 -36.85
CA ASP A 331 -22.26 20.66 -36.39
C ASP A 331 -23.61 20.82 -37.10
N GLU A 332 -23.77 20.25 -38.31
CA GLU A 332 -24.99 20.36 -39.11
C GLU A 332 -25.98 19.24 -38.78
N THR A 333 -25.52 17.99 -38.70
CA THR A 333 -26.40 16.84 -38.44
C THR A 333 -26.48 16.48 -36.97
N GLY A 334 -25.48 16.86 -36.18
CA GLY A 334 -25.33 16.44 -34.78
C GLY A 334 -24.80 15.01 -34.62
N ASP A 335 -24.51 14.31 -35.73
CA ASP A 335 -24.02 12.94 -35.71
C ASP A 335 -22.53 12.89 -35.31
N GLU A 336 -22.12 11.78 -34.71
CA GLU A 336 -20.72 11.56 -34.35
C GLU A 336 -20.01 10.71 -35.40
N PHE A 337 -18.81 11.13 -35.81
CA PHE A 337 -17.90 10.36 -36.65
C PHE A 337 -16.49 10.34 -36.05
N PHE A 338 -15.64 9.46 -36.58
CA PHE A 338 -14.26 9.30 -36.11
C PHE A 338 -13.30 9.78 -37.18
N HIS A 339 -12.36 10.64 -36.79
CA HIS A 339 -11.35 11.20 -37.68
C HIS A 339 -9.95 10.84 -37.19
N ASN A 340 -9.13 10.31 -38.10
CA ASN A 340 -7.74 9.98 -37.87
C ASN A 340 -6.85 11.17 -38.22
N ARG A 341 -6.18 11.74 -37.22
CA ARG A 341 -5.32 12.93 -37.37
C ARG A 341 -4.00 12.67 -38.11
N LEU A 342 -3.59 11.41 -38.25
CA LEU A 342 -2.37 11.03 -38.97
C LEU A 342 -2.67 10.73 -40.44
N THR A 343 -3.66 9.89 -40.71
CA THR A 343 -4.01 9.48 -42.08
C THR A 343 -4.99 10.43 -42.77
N LEU A 344 -5.61 11.34 -42.01
CA LEU A 344 -6.68 12.24 -42.43
C LEU A 344 -7.96 11.52 -42.89
N GLU A 345 -8.08 10.23 -42.57
CA GLU A 345 -9.25 9.42 -42.88
C GLU A 345 -10.39 9.69 -41.90
N SER A 346 -11.63 9.57 -42.37
CA SER A 346 -12.83 9.68 -41.54
C SER A 346 -13.71 8.43 -41.73
N THR A 347 -14.33 7.98 -40.65
CA THR A 347 -15.25 6.83 -40.66
C THR A 347 -16.41 7.08 -39.70
N TRP A 348 -17.58 6.55 -40.03
CA TRP A 348 -18.74 6.54 -39.13
C TRP A 348 -18.68 5.36 -38.15
N ASP A 349 -17.90 4.33 -38.48
CA ASP A 349 -17.67 3.16 -37.64
C ASP A 349 -16.58 3.42 -36.59
N ALA A 350 -16.91 3.25 -35.31
CA ALA A 350 -15.95 3.39 -34.22
C ALA A 350 -14.75 2.44 -34.37
N PRO A 351 -13.50 2.96 -34.33
CA PRO A 351 -12.31 2.12 -34.21
C PRO A 351 -12.38 1.24 -32.95
N ALA A 352 -11.81 0.03 -33.01
CA ALA A 352 -11.94 -0.94 -31.93
C ALA A 352 -11.54 -0.40 -30.54
N HIS A 353 -10.47 0.39 -30.45
CA HIS A 353 -10.02 0.98 -29.18
C HIS A 353 -10.91 2.13 -28.66
N MET A 354 -11.82 2.68 -29.48
CA MET A 354 -12.79 3.72 -29.11
C MET A 354 -14.23 3.22 -29.04
N ALA A 355 -14.48 1.95 -29.38
CA ALA A 355 -15.80 1.33 -29.43
C ALA A 355 -16.32 0.89 -28.04
N TRP A 356 -15.87 1.56 -26.98
CA TRP A 356 -16.32 1.31 -25.62
C TRP A 356 -17.61 2.07 -25.31
N VAL A 357 -18.62 1.34 -24.88
CA VAL A 357 -19.94 1.86 -24.51
C VAL A 357 -20.16 1.65 -23.02
N ARG A 358 -20.64 2.71 -22.36
CA ARG A 358 -21.02 2.67 -20.95
C ARG A 358 -22.39 2.00 -20.81
N HIS A 359 -22.46 0.95 -20.01
CA HIS A 359 -23.70 0.31 -19.59
C HIS A 359 -23.94 0.55 -18.10
N ASP A 360 -25.13 1.00 -17.75
CA ASP A 360 -25.58 1.32 -16.40
C ASP A 360 -26.88 0.59 -16.01
N SER A 361 -27.23 -0.46 -16.76
CA SER A 361 -28.39 -1.31 -16.49
C SER A 361 -28.29 -1.99 -15.13
N ASP A 362 -29.40 -2.09 -14.39
CA ASP A 362 -29.47 -2.91 -13.19
C ASP A 362 -29.08 -4.37 -13.52
N LEU A 363 -28.15 -4.92 -12.72
CA LEU A 363 -27.56 -6.25 -12.89
C LEU A 363 -28.44 -7.39 -12.40
#